data_AF-A0A6L8GSK8-F1
#
_entry.id   AF-A0A6L8GSK8-F1
#
_cell.length_a   1.000
_cell.length_b   1.000
_cell.length_c   1.000
_cell.angle_alpha   90.00
_cell.angle_beta   90.00
_cell.angle_gamma   90.00
#
_symmetry.space_group_name_H-M   'P 1'
#
loop_
_entity.id
_entity.type
_entity.pdbx_description
1 polymer ?
#
loop_
_entity_poly.entity_id
_entity_poly.type
_entity_poly.pdbx_seq_one_letter_code
_entity_poly.pdbx_strand_id
1 'polypeptide(L)'
;MGVAFLPPLFHRYNQAFFAQTIPCDQLRLSWSRRMSRAAGSYRRRGGLAQITLSLPVLSPLPASATHSTLVHEMIHAWVDLVLHRRESHGPCFCGKMEEINSRKTGLTVSIRHRFPVPPR
;
A
#
# COMPACT_ATOMS: atom_id res chain seq x y z
N MET A 1 -7.09 3.94 20.08
CA MET A 1 -6.63 3.07 18.98
C MET A 1 -5.30 3.62 18.47
N GLY A 2 -4.21 2.86 18.59
CA GLY A 2 -2.88 3.31 18.17
C GLY A 2 -2.74 3.28 16.65
N VAL A 3 -1.99 4.24 16.10
CA VAL A 3 -1.62 4.25 14.68
C VAL A 3 -0.77 3.01 14.39
N ALA A 4 -1.10 2.25 13.34
CA ALA A 4 -0.40 1.02 13.03
C ALA A 4 1.10 1.28 12.77
N PHE A 5 1.96 0.46 13.38
CA PHE A 5 3.39 0.50 13.12
C PHE A 5 3.68 -0.15 11.76
N LEU A 6 4.02 0.68 10.77
CA LEU A 6 4.12 0.26 9.36
C LEU A 6 5.26 -0.73 9.07
N PRO A 7 6.48 -0.62 9.65
CA PRO A 7 7.59 -1.49 9.27
C PRO A 7 7.33 -2.99 9.49
N PRO A 8 6.78 -3.46 10.64
CA PRO A 8 6.46 -4.87 10.80
C PRO A 8 5.33 -5.35 9.88
N LEU A 9 4.33 -4.52 9.62
CA LEU A 9 3.26 -4.84 8.67
C LEU A 9 3.82 -5.00 7.26
N PHE A 10 4.68 -4.07 6.84
CA PHE A 10 5.36 -4.15 5.55
C PHE A 10 6.19 -5.42 5.45
N HIS A 11 7.02 -5.73 6.45
CA HIS A 11 7.86 -6.93 6.40
C HIS A 11 7.04 -8.22 6.29
N ARG A 12 5.96 -8.32 7.10
CA ARG A 12 5.01 -9.44 7.04
C ARG A 12 4.41 -9.60 5.65
N TYR A 13 3.96 -8.51 5.03
CA TYR A 13 3.35 -8.57 3.72
C TYR A 13 4.34 -8.78 2.59
N ASN A 14 5.56 -8.23 2.70
CA ASN A 14 6.64 -8.48 1.76
C ASN A 14 6.97 -9.98 1.71
N GLN A 15 7.05 -10.62 2.88
CA GLN A 15 7.21 -12.08 2.97
C GLN A 15 6.00 -12.84 2.43
N ALA A 16 4.79 -12.49 2.86
CA ALA A 16 3.59 -13.26 2.53
C ALA A 16 3.22 -13.18 1.04
N PHE A 17 3.33 -12.01 0.41
CA PHE A 17 2.75 -11.75 -0.91
C PHE A 17 3.77 -11.44 -2.00
N PHE A 18 4.99 -11.04 -1.63
CA PHE A 18 6.01 -10.58 -2.57
C PHE A 18 7.31 -11.38 -2.45
N ALA A 19 7.31 -12.53 -1.78
CA ALA A 19 8.49 -13.40 -1.62
C ALA A 19 9.76 -12.66 -1.14
N GLN A 20 9.58 -11.63 -0.31
CA GLN A 20 10.63 -10.72 0.15
C GLN A 20 11.41 -9.98 -0.94
N THR A 21 10.88 -9.84 -2.16
CA THR A 21 11.61 -9.21 -3.27
C THR A 21 11.59 -7.68 -3.24
N ILE A 22 10.69 -7.04 -2.49
CA ILE A 22 10.68 -5.56 -2.40
C ILE A 22 11.87 -5.10 -1.55
N PRO A 23 12.79 -4.27 -2.08
CA PRO A 23 14.01 -3.87 -1.39
C PRO A 23 13.71 -2.90 -0.23
N CYS A 24 14.01 -3.32 1.01
CA CYS A 24 13.74 -2.56 2.23
C CYS A 24 14.63 -1.31 2.36
N ASP A 25 15.84 -1.35 1.81
CA ASP A 25 16.84 -0.27 1.83
C ASP A 25 16.48 0.89 0.89
N GLN A 26 15.70 0.61 -0.16
CA GLN A 26 15.28 1.59 -1.16
C GLN A 26 13.87 2.14 -0.93
N LEU A 27 13.16 1.70 0.12
CA LEU A 27 11.76 2.05 0.35
C LEU A 27 11.53 2.61 1.76
N ARG A 28 11.07 3.85 1.85
CA ARG A 28 10.65 4.48 3.12
C ARG A 28 9.15 4.35 3.34
N LEU A 29 8.76 4.16 4.60
CA LEU A 29 7.36 4.13 5.03
C LEU A 29 7.07 5.33 5.91
N SER A 30 5.93 5.98 5.72
CA SER A 30 5.55 7.17 6.50
C SER A 30 4.05 7.34 6.64
N TRP A 31 3.65 8.04 7.70
CA TRP A 31 2.29 8.55 7.87
C TRP A 31 2.24 10.03 7.48
N SER A 32 1.22 10.44 6.74
CA SER A 32 0.91 11.84 6.46
C SER A 32 -0.26 12.30 7.30
N ARG A 33 -0.06 13.42 8.02
CA ARG A 33 -1.11 14.10 8.78
C ARG A 33 -1.94 15.07 7.91
N ARG A 34 -1.56 15.28 6.65
CA ARG A 34 -2.16 16.29 5.74
C ARG A 34 -2.80 15.69 4.49
N MET A 35 -2.47 14.44 4.13
CA MET A 35 -3.05 13.76 2.97
C MET A 35 -4.53 13.48 3.24
N SER A 36 -5.44 14.06 2.47
CA SER A 36 -6.90 13.93 2.68
C SER A 36 -7.68 13.51 1.44
N ARG A 37 -7.01 13.46 0.27
CA ARG A 37 -7.61 13.07 -1.01
C ARG A 37 -7.39 11.61 -1.40
N ALA A 38 -6.51 10.92 -0.69
CA ALA A 38 -6.16 9.53 -0.90
C ALA A 38 -5.80 8.90 0.46
N ALA A 39 -5.97 7.60 0.61
CA ALA A 39 -5.51 6.89 1.80
C ALA A 39 -4.03 6.49 1.75
N GLY A 40 -3.47 6.37 0.56
CA GLY A 40 -2.10 5.92 0.32
C GLY A 40 -1.49 6.63 -0.88
N SER A 41 -0.16 6.65 -0.94
CA SER A 41 0.57 6.99 -2.16
C SER A 41 1.95 6.37 -2.15
N TYR A 42 2.30 5.72 -3.25
CA TYR A 42 3.64 5.35 -3.65
C TYR A 42 4.27 6.45 -4.54
N ARG A 43 5.51 6.84 -4.26
CA ARG A 43 6.31 7.72 -5.14
C ARG A 43 7.79 7.34 -5.10
N ARG A 44 8.46 7.41 -6.26
CA ARG A 44 9.91 7.26 -6.38
C ARG A 44 10.55 8.56 -6.87
N ARG A 45 11.58 9.04 -6.18
CA ARG A 45 12.37 10.23 -6.56
C ARG A 45 13.83 10.03 -6.22
N GLY A 46 14.72 10.28 -7.19
CA GLY A 46 16.18 10.21 -6.97
C GLY A 46 16.66 8.85 -6.48
N GLY A 47 16.11 7.76 -7.02
CA GLY A 47 16.45 6.38 -6.63
C GLY A 47 15.72 5.86 -5.40
N LEU A 48 15.24 6.74 -4.52
CA LEU A 48 14.54 6.36 -3.29
C LEU A 48 13.01 6.35 -3.50
N ALA A 49 12.37 5.28 -3.07
CA ALA A 49 10.92 5.13 -3.07
C ALA A 49 10.32 5.41 -1.69
N GLN A 50 9.06 5.84 -1.67
CA GLN A 50 8.32 6.12 -0.45
C GLN A 50 6.85 5.72 -0.58
N ILE A 51 6.37 4.93 0.38
CA ILE A 51 4.95 4.72 0.65
C ILE A 51 4.54 5.67 1.78
N THR A 52 3.47 6.42 1.54
CA THR A 52 2.88 7.34 2.53
C THR A 52 1.42 6.96 2.73
N LEU A 53 1.01 6.68 3.96
CA LEU A 53 -0.39 6.45 4.31
C LEU A 53 -1.01 7.69 4.95
N SER A 54 -2.29 7.94 4.68
CA SER A 54 -3.04 9.06 5.24
C SER A 54 -3.56 8.72 6.62
N LEU A 55 -3.07 9.43 7.63
CA LEU A 55 -3.66 9.36 8.95
C LEU A 55 -5.11 9.91 8.96
N PRO A 56 -5.42 11.09 8.36
CA PRO A 56 -6.79 11.62 8.36
C PRO A 56 -7.84 10.70 7.72
N VAL A 57 -7.48 9.96 6.66
CA VAL A 57 -8.42 9.08 5.94
C VAL A 57 -8.53 7.71 6.62
N LEU A 58 -7.43 7.17 7.15
CA LEU A 58 -7.39 5.80 7.66
C LEU A 58 -7.68 5.67 9.15
N SER A 59 -7.40 6.70 9.97
CA SER A 59 -7.62 6.62 11.42
C SER A 59 -9.10 6.40 11.84
N PRO A 60 -10.13 6.92 11.14
CA PRO A 60 -11.51 6.63 11.50
C PRO A 60 -12.02 5.27 10.97
N LEU A 61 -11.22 4.54 10.19
CA LEU A 61 -11.64 3.31 9.52
C LEU A 61 -11.16 2.07 10.27
N PRO A 62 -11.77 0.89 10.02
CA PRO A 62 -11.26 -0.38 10.54
C PRO A 62 -9.80 -0.60 10.13
N ALA A 63 -9.04 -1.35 10.94
CA ALA A 63 -7.64 -1.67 10.66
C ALA A 63 -7.44 -2.29 9.27
N SER A 64 -8.42 -3.07 8.78
CA SER A 64 -8.41 -3.65 7.43
C SER A 64 -8.22 -2.61 6.32
N ALA A 65 -8.70 -1.36 6.50
CA ALA A 65 -8.47 -0.28 5.54
C ALA A 65 -6.98 0.10 5.44
N THR A 66 -6.29 0.17 6.58
CA THR A 66 -4.84 0.43 6.62
C THR A 66 -4.07 -0.72 5.96
N HIS A 67 -4.44 -1.95 6.25
CA HIS A 67 -3.79 -3.14 5.71
C HIS A 67 -4.00 -3.22 4.18
N SER A 68 -5.25 -3.03 3.73
CA SER A 68 -5.62 -3.03 2.31
C SER A 68 -4.88 -1.93 1.54
N THR A 69 -4.85 -0.72 2.09
CA THR A 69 -4.14 0.42 1.50
C THR A 69 -2.62 0.19 1.46
N LEU A 70 -2.02 -0.33 2.54
CA LEU A 70 -0.59 -0.62 2.55
C LEU A 70 -0.23 -1.63 1.46
N VAL A 71 -0.98 -2.73 1.34
CA VAL A 71 -0.71 -3.74 0.31
C VAL A 71 -0.94 -3.19 -1.09
N HIS A 72 -1.95 -2.33 -1.30
CA HIS A 72 -2.13 -1.60 -2.56
C HIS A 72 -0.85 -0.83 -2.95
N GLU A 73 -0.31 -0.02 -2.04
CA GLU A 73 0.92 0.74 -2.32
C GLU A 73 2.17 -0.15 -2.44
N MET A 74 2.20 -1.31 -1.79
CA MET A 74 3.26 -2.30 -1.97
C MET A 74 3.22 -2.96 -3.35
N ILE A 75 2.05 -3.15 -3.95
CA ILE A 75 1.94 -3.64 -5.34
C ILE A 75 2.56 -2.61 -6.29
N HIS A 76 2.29 -1.31 -6.12
CA HIS A 76 2.96 -0.26 -6.89
C HIS A 76 4.48 -0.31 -6.72
N ALA A 77 4.96 -0.46 -5.48
CA ALA A 77 6.39 -0.59 -5.20
C ALA A 77 7.00 -1.84 -5.87
N TRP A 78 6.30 -2.98 -5.87
CA TRP A 78 6.76 -4.20 -6.53
C TRP A 78 6.84 -4.05 -8.05
N VAL A 79 5.83 -3.45 -8.67
CA VAL A 79 5.82 -3.20 -10.12
C VAL A 79 6.98 -2.29 -10.56
N ASP A 80 7.28 -1.23 -9.81
CA ASP A 80 8.39 -0.30 -10.11
C ASP A 80 9.77 -0.88 -9.74
N LEU A 81 9.94 -1.32 -8.49
CA LEU A 81 11.25 -1.69 -7.95
C LEU A 81 11.71 -3.10 -8.33
N VAL A 82 10.78 -4.02 -8.60
CA VAL A 82 11.11 -5.43 -8.87
C VAL A 82 10.90 -5.79 -10.33
N LEU A 83 9.78 -5.36 -10.93
CA LEU A 83 9.51 -5.66 -12.35
C LEU A 83 10.05 -4.58 -13.30
N HIS A 84 10.42 -3.41 -12.78
CA HIS A 84 10.88 -2.27 -13.57
C HIS A 84 9.89 -1.84 -14.66
N ARG A 85 8.60 -1.91 -14.34
CA ARG A 85 7.51 -1.52 -15.24
C ARG A 85 6.91 -0.18 -14.82
N ARG A 86 6.54 0.61 -15.82
CA ARG A 86 5.82 1.88 -15.63
C ARG A 86 4.34 1.65 -15.91
N GLU A 87 3.64 1.19 -14.89
CA GLU A 87 2.21 0.91 -14.92
C GLU A 87 1.56 1.56 -13.70
N SER A 88 0.33 2.07 -13.85
CA SER A 88 -0.49 2.44 -12.70
C SER A 88 -1.19 1.19 -12.17
N HIS A 89 -2.44 0.97 -12.56
CA HIS A 89 -3.20 -0.25 -12.29
C HIS A 89 -3.24 -1.12 -13.55
N GLY A 90 -2.06 -1.38 -14.12
CA GLY A 90 -1.88 -2.20 -15.33
C GLY A 90 -1.94 -3.71 -15.04
N PRO A 91 -1.68 -4.56 -16.06
CA PRO A 91 -1.77 -6.02 -15.93
C PRO A 91 -0.94 -6.60 -14.78
N CYS A 92 0.27 -6.07 -14.53
CA CYS A 92 1.12 -6.56 -13.44
C CYS A 92 0.50 -6.26 -12.07
N PHE A 93 -0.07 -5.06 -11.92
CA PHE A 93 -0.78 -4.66 -10.70
C PHE A 93 -2.02 -5.55 -10.48
N CYS A 94 -2.88 -5.64 -11.50
CA CYS A 94 -4.15 -6.36 -11.41
C CYS A 94 -3.92 -7.85 -11.13
N GLY A 95 -2.97 -8.48 -11.82
CA GLY A 95 -2.64 -9.89 -11.60
C GLY A 95 -2.15 -10.15 -10.18
N LYS A 96 -1.26 -9.30 -9.64
CA LYS A 96 -0.80 -9.43 -8.25
C LYS A 96 -1.93 -9.19 -7.24
N MET A 97 -2.81 -8.23 -7.50
CA MET A 97 -3.98 -7.95 -6.67
C MET A 97 -4.94 -9.14 -6.62
N GLU A 98 -5.26 -9.73 -7.78
CA GLU A 98 -6.10 -10.93 -7.90
C GLU A 98 -5.48 -12.13 -7.19
N GLU A 99 -4.18 -12.36 -7.39
CA GLU A 99 -3.43 -13.39 -6.69
C GLU A 99 -3.57 -13.25 -5.17
N ILE A 100 -3.34 -12.05 -4.61
CA ILE A 100 -3.44 -11.80 -3.17
C ILE A 100 -4.88 -12.02 -2.67
N ASN A 101 -5.87 -11.49 -3.37
CA ASN A 101 -7.28 -11.60 -2.99
C ASN A 101 -7.78 -13.06 -3.02
N SER A 102 -7.20 -13.91 -3.89
CA SER A 102 -7.57 -15.33 -3.98
C SER A 102 -7.12 -16.18 -2.78
N ARG A 103 -6.13 -15.72 -1.99
CA ARG A 103 -5.49 -16.49 -0.90
C ARG A 103 -6.33 -16.64 0.39
N LYS A 104 -7.60 -16.20 0.40
CA LYS A 104 -8.54 -16.29 1.54
C LYS A 104 -7.96 -15.80 2.88
N THR A 105 -7.20 -14.72 2.87
CA THR A 105 -6.52 -14.17 4.06
C THR A 105 -7.40 -13.25 4.91
N GLY A 106 -8.64 -12.98 4.49
CA GLY A 106 -9.51 -11.94 5.07
C GLY A 106 -9.09 -10.51 4.68
N LEU A 107 -8.02 -10.35 3.90
CA LEU A 107 -7.60 -9.08 3.31
C LEU A 107 -8.14 -8.99 1.88
N THR A 108 -8.85 -7.90 1.59
CA THR A 108 -9.28 -7.56 0.23
C THR A 108 -8.61 -6.26 -0.21
N VAL A 109 -7.85 -6.32 -1.29
CA VAL A 109 -7.21 -5.18 -1.96
C VAL A 109 -8.10 -4.73 -3.12
N SER A 110 -8.25 -3.41 -3.29
CA SER A 110 -9.06 -2.82 -4.35
C SER A 110 -8.33 -1.69 -5.06
N ILE A 111 -8.59 -1.48 -6.35
CA ILE A 111 -8.07 -0.32 -7.11
C ILE A 111 -8.64 1.00 -6.59
N ARG A 112 -9.96 1.02 -6.35
CA ARG A 112 -10.66 2.21 -5.83
C ARG A 112 -11.11 1.96 -4.41
N HIS A 113 -10.58 2.76 -3.51
CA HIS A 113 -11.15 2.87 -2.19
C HIS A 113 -12.16 4.02 -2.18
N ARG A 114 -13.43 3.74 -1.90
CA ARG A 114 -14.43 4.77 -1.57
C ARG A 114 -14.35 5.01 -0.08
N PHE A 115 -13.55 6.00 0.32
CA PHE A 115 -13.52 6.41 1.71
C PHE A 115 -14.63 7.44 1.95
N PRO A 116 -15.45 7.28 3.00
CA PRO A 116 -16.38 8.32 3.41
C PRO A 116 -15.55 9.49 3.97
N VAL A 117 -15.13 10.39 3.09
CA VAL A 117 -14.60 11.68 3.51
C VAL A 117 -15.84 12.55 3.78
N PRO A 118 -16.05 13.08 5.00
CA PRO A 118 -17.13 14.01 5.25
C PRO A 118 -17.04 15.17 4.25
N PRO A 119 -18.18 15.63 3.67
CA PRO A 119 -18.17 16.87 2.91
C PRO A 119 -17.65 17.99 3.81
N ARG A 120 -16.80 18.86 3.24
CA ARG A 120 -16.24 20.02 3.93
C ARG A 120 -17.34 21.02 4.29
#